data_AF-A0A9P9CFM5-F1
#
_entry.id   AF-A0A9P9CFM5-F1
#
_cell.length_a   1.000
_cell.length_b   1.000
_cell.length_c   1.000
_cell.angle_alpha   90.00
_cell.angle_beta   90.00
_cell.angle_gamma   90.00
#
_symmetry.space_group_name_H-M   'P 1'
#
loop_
_entity.id
_entity.type
_entity.pdbx_description
1 polymer ?
#
loop_
_entity_poly.entity_id
_entity_poly.type
_entity_poly.pdbx_seq_one_letter_code
_entity_poly.pdbx_strand_id
1 'polypeptide(L)'
;MASEQMILQMQRAANQIADKPPPSTVDLTKIQLGGLIVSTQERVIKEVQAPVPYRPTDEQFYSTTDPTKPDIDFLMKHFFREGRVTEEQALYILQKGTEVLRREPTVLEVPAPIIICGDVHGQYYDLMKLFEIGGNPANTGYLFLGDYVDRGYFSIECVLFLWTLKIWYPDTLFLLRGNHECRHLTDYFTFKLECKHKYSERIYDACVASFCALPLAALVNKQFLCIHGGLSPELNTLDDLRNLDRFREPPTQGLMCDILWADPAEDFGNERTGDMFLHNNVRGCSYFYTYKAVSSFLERNQLLAVIRAHEAQDAGYRMYTKSAQTGFPSVMTVFSAPNYLDVYNNKAAYFKYDNNTINIRQFNPSPHPYWLPNFMNAFAWSLPFVGEKITDMLIAILNCCSKEELEESDSEKSPTITTPEERRRAIKGKILAVGRMARVFALLREESERVSELKTMSRSAKLPYGTLAAGAEGIVNAINSFEEARKSDIENERIPPSPMESSQTNSPSEQLPDNSGGPRMAHRDGLAASLGASPSTRRRSAASTLDLIKETMEEPLS
;
A
#
# COMPACT_ATOMS: atom_id res chain seq x y z
N MET A 1 -73.08 25.90 2.22
CA MET A 1 -72.15 25.45 1.17
C MET A 1 -70.72 25.26 1.69
N ALA A 2 -70.14 26.18 2.47
CA ALA A 2 -68.78 26.01 3.00
C ALA A 2 -68.63 24.94 4.12
N SER A 3 -69.68 24.64 4.90
CA SER A 3 -69.60 23.66 6.00
C SER A 3 -69.72 22.21 5.54
N GLU A 4 -70.46 21.91 4.46
CA GLU A 4 -70.60 20.55 3.93
C GLU A 4 -69.33 20.05 3.25
N GLN A 5 -68.62 20.93 2.53
CA GLN A 5 -67.32 20.58 1.93
C GLN A 5 -66.26 20.29 2.99
N MET A 6 -66.26 21.04 4.09
CA MET A 6 -65.33 20.81 5.21
C MET A 6 -65.62 19.49 5.93
N ILE A 7 -66.90 19.16 6.15
CA ILE A 7 -67.30 17.87 6.73
C ILE A 7 -66.93 16.71 5.81
N LEU A 8 -67.12 16.86 4.49
CA LEU A 8 -66.76 15.84 3.50
C LEU A 8 -65.24 15.64 3.41
N GLN A 9 -64.45 16.72 3.53
CA GLN A 9 -62.98 16.65 3.60
C GLN A 9 -62.51 15.97 4.90
N MET A 10 -63.11 16.31 6.04
CA MET A 10 -62.78 15.66 7.32
C MET A 10 -63.16 14.17 7.32
N GLN A 11 -64.28 13.80 6.70
CA GLN A 11 -64.67 12.40 6.52
C GLN A 11 -63.73 11.65 5.56
N ARG A 12 -63.29 12.29 4.46
CA ARG A 12 -62.29 11.69 3.56
C ARG A 12 -60.92 11.52 4.24
N ALA A 13 -60.48 12.50 5.03
CA ALA A 13 -59.24 12.42 5.80
C ALA A 13 -59.33 11.36 6.90
N ALA A 14 -60.46 11.28 7.62
CA ALA A 14 -60.71 10.24 8.61
C ALA A 14 -60.74 8.84 7.99
N ASN A 15 -61.35 8.69 6.81
CA ASN A 15 -61.36 7.42 6.06
C ASN A 15 -59.95 7.06 5.54
N GLN A 16 -59.16 8.04 5.08
CA GLN A 16 -57.76 7.81 4.68
C GLN A 16 -56.85 7.43 5.84
N ILE A 17 -57.15 7.87 7.06
CA ILE A 17 -56.45 7.49 8.28
C ILE A 17 -56.92 6.12 8.78
N ALA A 18 -58.21 5.81 8.65
CA ALA A 18 -58.80 4.53 9.05
C ALA A 18 -58.39 3.37 8.11
N ASP A 19 -58.24 3.64 6.81
CA ASP A 19 -57.75 2.68 5.80
C ASP A 19 -56.21 2.70 5.64
N LYS A 20 -55.49 3.41 6.51
CA LYS A 20 -54.02 3.43 6.43
C LYS A 20 -53.51 2.03 6.80
N PRO A 21 -52.86 1.31 5.87
CA PRO A 21 -52.30 0.01 6.20
C PRO A 21 -51.33 0.19 7.37
N PRO A 22 -51.28 -0.76 8.32
CA PRO A 22 -50.30 -0.70 9.39
C PRO A 22 -48.91 -0.53 8.76
N PRO A 23 -48.01 0.26 9.37
CA PRO A 23 -46.66 0.42 8.84
C PRO A 23 -46.10 -0.99 8.63
N SER A 24 -45.66 -1.27 7.40
CA SER A 24 -45.07 -2.55 7.10
C SER A 24 -43.92 -2.75 8.07
N THR A 25 -43.99 -3.81 8.88
CA THR A 25 -42.86 -4.23 9.69
C THR A 25 -41.83 -4.77 8.71
N VAL A 26 -41.02 -3.87 8.15
CA VAL A 26 -39.91 -4.22 7.28
C VAL A 26 -38.96 -5.02 8.15
N ASP A 27 -38.88 -6.32 7.88
CA ASP A 27 -37.93 -7.19 8.54
C ASP A 27 -36.53 -6.82 8.08
N LEU A 28 -35.84 -5.95 8.84
CA LEU A 28 -34.48 -5.52 8.57
C LEU A 28 -33.45 -6.67 8.64
N THR A 29 -33.88 -7.86 9.09
CA THR A 29 -33.04 -9.05 9.04
C THR A 29 -32.96 -9.65 7.62
N LYS A 30 -33.79 -9.19 6.69
CA LYS A 30 -33.85 -9.68 5.31
C LYS A 30 -33.88 -8.52 4.33
N ILE A 31 -32.87 -8.45 3.46
CA ILE A 31 -32.79 -7.44 2.40
C ILE A 31 -32.96 -8.11 1.05
N GLN A 32 -33.67 -7.45 0.13
CA GLN A 32 -33.81 -7.92 -1.24
C GLN A 32 -32.71 -7.28 -2.10
N LEU A 33 -31.80 -8.10 -2.63
CA LEU A 33 -30.70 -7.69 -3.50
C LEU A 33 -30.82 -8.44 -4.83
N GLY A 34 -31.10 -7.72 -5.91
CA GLY A 34 -31.16 -8.31 -7.26
C GLY A 34 -32.18 -9.45 -7.45
N GLY A 35 -33.28 -9.46 -6.67
CA GLY A 35 -34.30 -10.51 -6.71
C GLY A 35 -34.09 -11.65 -5.70
N LEU A 36 -32.96 -11.70 -4.99
CA LEU A 36 -32.69 -12.66 -3.92
C LEU A 36 -32.99 -12.05 -2.55
N ILE A 37 -33.61 -12.83 -1.65
CA ILE A 37 -33.80 -12.45 -0.24
C ILE A 37 -32.56 -12.92 0.52
N VAL A 38 -31.82 -11.97 1.08
CA VAL A 38 -30.55 -12.19 1.78
C VAL A 38 -30.72 -11.86 3.26
N SER A 39 -30.29 -12.77 4.14
CA SER A 39 -30.24 -12.53 5.58
C SER A 39 -29.09 -11.58 5.93
N THR A 40 -29.33 -10.58 6.77
CA THR A 40 -28.29 -9.67 7.30
C THR A 40 -27.51 -10.28 8.46
N GLN A 41 -27.96 -11.40 8.99
CA GLN A 41 -27.32 -12.10 10.11
C GLN A 41 -26.38 -13.22 9.64
N GLU A 42 -26.51 -13.65 8.39
CA GLU A 42 -25.70 -14.71 7.82
C GLU A 42 -24.70 -14.18 6.79
N ARG A 43 -23.59 -14.90 6.63
CA ARG A 43 -22.64 -14.64 5.57
C ARG A 43 -23.30 -14.91 4.21
N VAL A 44 -23.35 -13.87 3.38
CA VAL A 44 -24.01 -13.89 2.06
C VAL A 44 -23.30 -14.83 1.08
N ILE A 45 -21.98 -14.66 0.95
CA ILE A 45 -21.13 -15.43 0.03
C ILE A 45 -20.50 -16.58 0.82
N LYS A 46 -21.11 -17.78 0.76
CA LYS A 46 -20.73 -18.94 1.59
C LYS A 46 -19.56 -19.73 0.99
N GLU A 47 -19.37 -19.63 -0.32
CA GLU A 47 -18.35 -20.31 -1.12
C GLU A 47 -16.94 -19.73 -0.93
N VAL A 48 -16.81 -18.44 -0.61
CA VAL A 48 -15.51 -17.83 -0.31
C VAL A 48 -15.00 -18.40 1.01
N GLN A 49 -13.80 -18.96 1.06
CA GLN A 49 -13.29 -19.50 2.32
C GLN A 49 -13.07 -18.38 3.35
N ALA A 50 -13.42 -18.62 4.61
CA ALA A 50 -13.16 -17.66 5.69
C ALA A 50 -11.71 -17.79 6.21
N PRO A 51 -11.07 -16.67 6.63
CA PRO A 51 -9.78 -16.68 7.31
C PRO A 51 -9.78 -17.55 8.56
N VAL A 52 -8.60 -18.03 8.97
CA VAL A 52 -8.46 -18.75 10.26
C VAL A 52 -8.71 -17.78 11.42
N PRO A 53 -9.72 -18.01 12.29
CA PRO A 53 -10.10 -17.05 13.33
C PRO A 53 -9.24 -17.12 14.59
N TYR A 54 -8.36 -18.13 14.71
CA TYR A 54 -7.54 -18.38 15.88
C TYR A 54 -6.04 -18.30 15.59
N ARG A 55 -5.25 -18.05 16.63
CA ARG A 55 -3.79 -18.18 16.62
C ARG A 55 -3.42 -19.63 16.97
N PRO A 56 -2.38 -20.20 16.36
CA PRO A 56 -1.99 -21.58 16.62
C PRO A 56 -1.44 -21.73 18.04
N THR A 57 -1.73 -22.88 18.63
CA THR A 57 -1.08 -23.33 19.87
C THR A 57 0.37 -23.74 19.60
N ASP A 58 1.19 -23.81 20.63
CA ASP A 58 2.59 -24.23 20.48
C ASP A 58 2.71 -25.67 19.95
N GLU A 59 1.78 -26.57 20.33
CA GLU A 59 1.71 -27.93 19.80
C GLU A 59 1.44 -27.98 18.29
N GLN A 60 0.72 -26.99 17.75
CA GLN A 60 0.49 -26.87 16.30
C GLN A 60 1.65 -26.16 15.61
N PHE A 61 2.28 -25.22 16.30
CA PHE A 61 3.33 -24.37 15.76
C PHE A 61 4.66 -25.09 15.62
N TYR A 62 5.08 -25.88 16.62
CA TYR A 62 6.35 -26.60 16.60
C TYR A 62 6.22 -27.93 15.85
N SER A 63 7.27 -28.33 15.14
CA SER A 63 7.27 -29.56 14.36
C SER A 63 7.30 -30.79 15.26
N THR A 64 6.54 -31.81 14.86
CA THR A 64 6.59 -33.13 15.51
C THR A 64 7.90 -33.88 15.24
N THR A 65 8.59 -33.57 14.13
CA THR A 65 9.85 -34.20 13.74
C THR A 65 11.05 -33.57 14.45
N ASP A 66 11.08 -32.23 14.53
CA ASP A 66 12.08 -31.46 15.27
C ASP A 66 11.37 -30.39 16.11
N PRO A 67 11.09 -30.66 17.40
CA PRO A 67 10.38 -29.74 18.28
C PRO A 67 11.12 -28.42 18.54
N THR A 68 12.38 -28.30 18.12
CA THR A 68 13.13 -27.04 18.21
C THR A 68 12.81 -26.08 17.04
N LYS A 69 12.07 -26.55 16.03
CA LYS A 69 11.78 -25.77 14.82
C LYS A 69 10.28 -25.65 14.57
N PRO A 70 9.82 -24.57 13.90
CA PRO A 70 8.41 -24.44 13.53
C PRO A 70 8.02 -25.46 12.46
N ASP A 71 6.77 -25.91 12.44
CA ASP A 71 6.26 -26.84 11.43
C ASP A 71 5.98 -26.12 10.10
N ILE A 72 6.76 -26.46 9.07
CA ILE A 72 6.69 -25.80 7.75
C ILE A 72 5.31 -26.00 7.10
N ASP A 73 4.81 -27.23 7.08
CA ASP A 73 3.58 -27.58 6.38
C ASP A 73 2.35 -26.96 7.06
N PHE A 74 2.35 -26.92 8.39
CA PHE A 74 1.33 -26.23 9.17
C PHE A 74 1.35 -24.73 8.87
N LEU A 75 2.51 -24.08 8.99
CA LEU A 75 2.64 -22.63 8.77
C LEU A 75 2.26 -22.24 7.34
N MET A 76 2.67 -23.02 6.34
CA MET A 76 2.28 -22.84 4.95
C MET A 76 0.75 -22.79 4.79
N LYS A 77 0.06 -23.80 5.31
CA LYS A 77 -1.41 -23.91 5.21
C LYS A 77 -2.12 -22.85 6.04
N HIS A 78 -1.55 -22.48 7.19
CA HIS A 78 -2.12 -21.48 8.09
C HIS A 78 -2.07 -20.08 7.46
N PHE A 79 -0.91 -19.67 6.93
CA PHE A 79 -0.76 -18.39 6.23
C PHE A 79 -1.55 -18.34 4.91
N PHE A 80 -1.63 -19.45 4.16
CA PHE A 80 -2.46 -19.54 2.95
C PHE A 80 -3.96 -19.32 3.23
N ARG A 81 -4.40 -19.56 4.47
CA ARG A 81 -5.77 -19.29 4.93
C ARG A 81 -5.89 -17.98 5.73
N GLU A 82 -4.96 -17.05 5.50
CA GLU A 82 -4.88 -15.75 6.18
C GLU A 82 -4.81 -15.85 7.72
N GLY A 83 -4.40 -17.01 8.22
CA GLY A 83 -4.14 -17.24 9.62
C GLY A 83 -2.89 -16.48 10.05
N ARG A 84 -2.87 -16.02 11.29
CA ARG A 84 -1.71 -15.34 11.86
C ARG A 84 -1.17 -16.16 13.02
N VAL A 85 0.12 -16.09 13.28
CA VAL A 85 0.75 -16.70 14.46
C VAL A 85 0.63 -15.78 15.67
N THR A 86 0.97 -16.25 16.88
CA THR A 86 1.09 -15.32 18.02
C THR A 86 2.29 -14.39 17.83
N GLU A 87 2.31 -13.26 18.53
CA GLU A 87 3.43 -12.32 18.46
C GLU A 87 4.75 -12.98 18.92
N GLU A 88 4.70 -13.80 19.97
CA GLU A 88 5.88 -14.52 20.46
C GLU A 88 6.37 -15.59 19.47
N GLN A 89 5.47 -16.29 18.78
CA GLN A 89 5.83 -17.23 17.71
C GLN A 89 6.44 -16.52 16.50
N ALA A 90 5.91 -15.35 16.10
CA ALA A 90 6.51 -14.53 15.05
C ALA A 90 7.91 -14.04 15.46
N LEU A 91 8.07 -13.56 16.69
CA LEU A 91 9.37 -13.15 17.22
C LEU A 91 10.35 -14.30 17.29
N TYR A 92 9.91 -15.50 17.66
CA TYR A 92 10.74 -16.70 17.65
C TYR A 92 11.33 -16.95 16.26
N ILE A 93 10.49 -16.95 15.21
CA ILE A 93 10.92 -17.14 13.82
C ILE A 93 11.93 -16.04 13.43
N LEU A 94 11.61 -14.78 13.70
CA LEU A 94 12.46 -13.65 13.32
C LEU A 94 13.81 -13.70 14.03
N GLN A 95 13.82 -13.97 15.34
CA GLN A 95 15.05 -14.06 16.14
C GLN A 95 15.92 -15.24 15.69
N LYS A 96 15.33 -16.43 15.49
CA LYS A 96 16.07 -17.61 15.04
C LYS A 96 16.60 -17.47 13.62
N GLY A 97 15.80 -16.92 12.70
CA GLY A 97 16.29 -16.60 11.37
C GLY A 97 17.41 -15.55 11.40
N THR A 98 17.27 -14.50 12.23
CA THR A 98 18.33 -13.49 12.43
C THR A 98 19.62 -14.11 12.96
N GLU A 99 19.54 -15.03 13.93
CA GLU A 99 20.71 -15.74 14.47
C GLU A 99 21.47 -16.51 13.37
N VAL A 100 20.75 -17.12 12.42
CA VAL A 100 21.37 -17.79 11.27
C VAL A 100 22.00 -16.76 10.33
N LEU A 101 21.23 -15.77 9.87
CA LEU A 101 21.69 -14.75 8.92
C LEU A 101 22.90 -13.95 9.42
N ARG A 102 22.98 -13.67 10.74
CA ARG A 102 24.13 -12.97 11.34
C ARG A 102 25.43 -13.75 11.28
N ARG A 103 25.37 -15.09 11.23
CA ARG A 103 26.56 -15.95 11.13
C ARG A 103 27.08 -16.07 9.70
N GLU A 104 26.26 -15.72 8.71
CA GLU A 104 26.63 -15.78 7.31
C GLU A 104 27.58 -14.62 6.93
N PRO A 105 28.48 -14.83 5.97
CA PRO A 105 29.30 -13.76 5.41
C PRO A 105 28.46 -12.77 4.59
N THR A 106 29.00 -11.57 4.34
CA THR A 106 28.34 -10.57 3.48
C THR A 106 28.22 -11.04 2.03
N VAL A 107 29.20 -11.83 1.56
CA VAL A 107 29.19 -12.52 0.27
C VAL A 107 29.11 -14.03 0.52
N LEU A 108 27.97 -14.63 0.19
CA LEU A 108 27.75 -16.07 0.32
C LEU A 108 28.53 -16.85 -0.74
N GLU A 109 28.91 -18.08 -0.45
CA GLU A 109 29.46 -19.03 -1.43
C GLU A 109 28.41 -20.13 -1.63
N VAL A 110 27.80 -20.19 -2.82
CA VAL A 110 26.61 -21.04 -3.06
C VAL A 110 26.91 -22.08 -4.15
N PRO A 111 26.85 -23.39 -3.86
CA PRO A 111 27.09 -24.43 -4.85
C PRO A 111 25.88 -24.64 -5.77
N ALA A 112 26.13 -25.21 -6.95
CA ALA A 112 25.08 -25.78 -7.80
C ALA A 112 24.78 -27.23 -7.38
N PRO A 113 23.56 -27.76 -7.64
CA PRO A 113 22.43 -27.11 -8.30
C PRO A 113 21.70 -26.11 -7.40
N ILE A 114 21.19 -25.03 -8.00
CA ILE A 114 20.52 -23.95 -7.29
C ILE A 114 19.37 -23.34 -8.11
N ILE A 115 18.32 -22.93 -7.43
CA ILE A 115 17.26 -22.08 -7.97
C ILE A 115 17.48 -20.64 -7.50
N ILE A 116 17.57 -19.69 -8.44
CA ILE A 116 17.75 -18.27 -8.17
C ILE A 116 16.45 -17.52 -8.47
N CYS A 117 15.93 -16.84 -7.46
CA CYS A 117 14.65 -16.13 -7.45
C CYS A 117 14.88 -14.63 -7.28
N GLY A 118 14.14 -13.82 -8.04
CA GLY A 118 14.13 -12.36 -7.89
C GLY A 118 13.11 -11.89 -6.86
N ASP A 119 12.59 -10.69 -7.08
CA ASP A 119 11.68 -9.98 -6.19
C ASP A 119 10.38 -10.77 -5.93
N VAL A 120 9.85 -10.66 -4.71
CA VAL A 120 8.63 -11.34 -4.25
C VAL A 120 7.53 -10.33 -3.87
N HIS A 121 7.89 -9.18 -3.30
CA HIS A 121 6.99 -8.06 -2.97
C HIS A 121 5.68 -8.45 -2.28
N GLY A 122 5.78 -9.28 -1.23
CA GLY A 122 4.61 -9.66 -0.43
C GLY A 122 3.53 -10.43 -1.19
N GLN A 123 3.84 -11.04 -2.34
CA GLN A 123 2.95 -11.91 -3.08
C GLN A 123 3.03 -13.37 -2.57
N TYR A 124 2.57 -13.60 -1.34
CA TYR A 124 2.69 -14.90 -0.65
C TYR A 124 2.10 -16.08 -1.45
N TYR A 125 0.97 -15.88 -2.12
CA TYR A 125 0.30 -16.92 -2.91
C TYR A 125 1.12 -17.33 -4.13
N ASP A 126 1.79 -16.37 -4.77
CA ASP A 126 2.72 -16.63 -5.86
C ASP A 126 4.03 -17.25 -5.38
N LEU A 127 4.48 -16.90 -4.18
CA LEU A 127 5.61 -17.57 -3.53
C LEU A 127 5.31 -19.06 -3.30
N MET A 128 4.08 -19.42 -2.92
CA MET A 128 3.68 -20.84 -2.83
C MET A 128 3.75 -21.51 -4.20
N LYS A 129 3.29 -20.82 -5.25
CA LYS A 129 3.37 -21.33 -6.62
C LYS A 129 4.83 -21.54 -7.05
N LEU A 130 5.73 -20.63 -6.70
CA LEU A 130 7.17 -20.72 -6.97
C LEU A 130 7.77 -21.99 -6.35
N PHE A 131 7.44 -22.31 -5.10
CA PHE A 131 7.91 -23.55 -4.47
C PHE A 131 7.27 -24.81 -5.08
N GLU A 132 5.98 -24.75 -5.43
CA GLU A 132 5.28 -25.87 -6.09
C GLU A 132 5.97 -26.28 -7.39
N ILE A 133 6.37 -25.30 -8.21
CA ILE A 133 6.99 -25.55 -9.53
C ILE A 133 8.51 -25.66 -9.48
N GLY A 134 9.16 -25.04 -8.49
CA GLY A 134 10.62 -25.02 -8.33
C GLY A 134 11.15 -26.31 -7.71
N GLY A 135 10.40 -26.88 -6.77
CA GLY A 135 10.77 -28.08 -6.03
C GLY A 135 10.73 -27.85 -4.53
N ASN A 136 10.64 -28.95 -3.77
CA ASN A 136 10.61 -28.85 -2.31
C ASN A 136 11.97 -28.34 -1.79
N PRO A 137 12.01 -27.27 -0.96
CA PRO A 137 13.23 -26.74 -0.35
C PRO A 137 14.03 -27.76 0.47
N ALA A 138 13.39 -28.84 0.95
CA ALA A 138 14.07 -29.94 1.63
C ALA A 138 15.15 -30.63 0.77
N ASN A 139 14.95 -30.64 -0.55
CA ASN A 139 15.80 -31.35 -1.51
C ASN A 139 16.35 -30.45 -2.61
N THR A 140 16.01 -29.15 -2.59
CA THR A 140 16.31 -28.20 -3.66
C THR A 140 16.93 -26.95 -3.05
N GLY A 141 18.11 -26.56 -3.53
CA GLY A 141 18.74 -25.32 -3.09
C GLY A 141 18.05 -24.08 -3.67
N TYR A 142 17.93 -23.03 -2.87
CA TYR A 142 17.31 -21.76 -3.23
C TYR A 142 18.20 -20.57 -2.87
N LEU A 143 18.25 -19.58 -3.75
CA LEU A 143 18.84 -18.27 -3.52
C LEU A 143 17.82 -17.21 -3.91
N PHE A 144 17.35 -16.42 -2.94
CA PHE A 144 16.50 -15.26 -3.19
C PHE A 144 17.35 -13.99 -3.20
N LEU A 145 17.08 -13.11 -4.17
CA LEU A 145 17.91 -11.91 -4.40
C LEU A 145 17.46 -10.68 -3.60
N GLY A 146 16.30 -10.72 -2.93
CA GLY A 146 15.81 -9.61 -2.11
C GLY A 146 14.35 -9.26 -2.38
N ASP A 147 13.91 -8.14 -1.84
CA ASP A 147 12.58 -7.54 -2.03
C ASP A 147 11.45 -8.53 -1.71
N TYR A 148 11.44 -8.97 -0.45
CA TYR A 148 10.42 -9.85 0.11
C TYR A 148 9.14 -9.10 0.47
N VAL A 149 9.26 -7.80 0.73
CA VAL A 149 8.24 -6.96 1.35
C VAL A 149 7.81 -5.77 0.48
N ASP A 150 6.82 -5.05 1.01
CA ASP A 150 6.14 -3.91 0.40
C ASP A 150 5.36 -4.27 -0.86
N ARG A 151 4.53 -3.31 -1.29
CA ARG A 151 3.70 -3.36 -2.50
C ARG A 151 2.54 -4.34 -2.38
N GLY A 152 2.82 -5.64 -2.27
CA GLY A 152 1.83 -6.65 -1.92
C GLY A 152 1.44 -6.61 -0.45
N TYR A 153 0.28 -7.21 -0.13
CA TYR A 153 -0.33 -7.16 1.20
C TYR A 153 -0.12 -8.41 2.06
N PHE A 154 0.79 -9.30 1.66
CA PHE A 154 1.16 -10.51 2.40
C PHE A 154 2.67 -10.58 2.66
N SER A 155 3.30 -9.43 2.89
CA SER A 155 4.74 -9.31 3.12
C SER A 155 5.17 -10.02 4.40
N ILE A 156 4.40 -9.91 5.49
CA ILE A 156 4.79 -10.54 6.76
C ILE A 156 4.68 -12.07 6.68
N GLU A 157 3.73 -12.60 5.90
CA GLU A 157 3.63 -14.03 5.61
C GLU A 157 4.83 -14.51 4.78
N CYS A 158 5.27 -13.75 3.77
CA CYS A 158 6.50 -14.03 3.01
C CYS A 158 7.72 -14.09 3.94
N VAL A 159 7.92 -13.07 4.79
CA VAL A 159 9.05 -13.00 5.73
C VAL A 159 9.00 -14.17 6.71
N LEU A 160 7.88 -14.39 7.40
CA LEU A 160 7.79 -15.47 8.40
C LEU A 160 8.00 -16.85 7.77
N PHE A 161 7.49 -17.07 6.56
CA PHE A 161 7.66 -18.34 5.88
C PHE A 161 9.10 -18.56 5.38
N LEU A 162 9.70 -17.59 4.71
CA LEU A 162 11.08 -17.69 4.24
C LEU A 162 12.08 -17.81 5.40
N TRP A 163 11.84 -17.12 6.52
CA TRP A 163 12.67 -17.25 7.73
C TRP A 163 12.51 -18.63 8.37
N THR A 164 11.29 -19.18 8.38
CA THR A 164 11.07 -20.57 8.82
C THR A 164 11.87 -21.53 7.95
N LEU A 165 11.83 -21.38 6.63
CA LEU A 165 12.63 -22.20 5.72
C LEU A 165 14.13 -22.00 5.95
N LYS A 166 14.59 -20.77 6.24
CA LYS A 166 16.01 -20.50 6.55
C LYS A 166 16.48 -21.18 7.84
N ILE A 167 15.62 -21.29 8.86
CA ILE A 167 15.90 -22.04 10.09
C ILE A 167 16.03 -23.56 9.82
N TRP A 168 15.19 -24.08 8.91
CA TRP A 168 15.23 -25.49 8.54
C TRP A 168 16.40 -25.85 7.64
N TYR A 169 16.70 -24.99 6.68
CA TYR A 169 17.61 -25.25 5.56
C TYR A 169 18.72 -24.18 5.47
N PRO A 170 19.50 -23.97 6.55
CA PRO A 170 20.48 -22.88 6.62
C PRO A 170 21.57 -22.97 5.55
N ASP A 171 21.92 -24.19 5.12
CA ASP A 171 23.00 -24.46 4.17
C ASP A 171 22.52 -24.67 2.71
N THR A 172 21.21 -24.64 2.46
CA THR A 172 20.64 -24.85 1.12
C THR A 172 19.63 -23.79 0.69
N LEU A 173 19.07 -22.99 1.62
CA LEU A 173 18.23 -21.84 1.31
C LEU A 173 18.93 -20.55 1.76
N PHE A 174 19.14 -19.64 0.81
CA PHE A 174 19.90 -18.41 0.97
C PHE A 174 19.01 -17.21 0.65
N LEU A 175 19.13 -16.16 1.47
CA LEU A 175 18.35 -14.94 1.36
C LEU A 175 19.32 -13.76 1.28
N LEU A 176 19.26 -12.98 0.20
CA LEU A 176 19.99 -11.72 0.08
C LEU A 176 19.11 -10.55 0.51
N ARG A 177 19.73 -9.40 0.71
CA ARG A 177 19.04 -8.14 0.98
C ARG A 177 18.69 -7.46 -0.33
N GLY A 178 17.44 -7.03 -0.48
CA GLY A 178 16.99 -6.08 -1.48
C GLY A 178 16.91 -4.66 -0.94
N ASN A 179 16.52 -3.70 -1.78
CA ASN A 179 16.40 -2.32 -1.36
C ASN A 179 15.20 -2.09 -0.44
N HIS A 180 14.14 -2.91 -0.55
CA HIS A 180 12.97 -2.83 0.32
C HIS A 180 13.20 -3.35 1.74
N GLU A 181 14.25 -4.13 1.98
CA GLU A 181 14.62 -4.59 3.32
C GLU A 181 15.34 -3.51 4.16
N CYS A 182 14.70 -2.34 4.29
CA CYS A 182 15.18 -1.22 5.10
C CYS A 182 14.03 -0.44 5.75
N ARG A 183 14.35 0.31 6.82
CA ARG A 183 13.36 1.13 7.53
C ARG A 183 12.77 2.22 6.63
N HIS A 184 13.59 2.82 5.77
CA HIS A 184 13.18 3.95 4.93
C HIS A 184 12.05 3.59 3.97
N LEU A 185 12.18 2.49 3.22
CA LEU A 185 11.16 2.08 2.25
C LEU A 185 9.93 1.50 2.95
N THR A 186 10.12 0.66 3.96
CA THR A 186 9.01 -0.01 4.65
C THR A 186 8.14 0.94 5.49
N ASP A 187 8.67 2.09 5.91
CA ASP A 187 7.91 3.18 6.56
C ASP A 187 7.15 4.05 5.54
N TYR A 188 7.72 4.23 4.34
CA TYR A 188 7.09 4.98 3.25
C TYR A 188 5.96 4.20 2.56
N PHE A 189 6.19 2.91 2.31
CA PHE A 189 5.23 1.99 1.70
C PHE A 189 4.36 1.34 2.77
N THR A 190 4.10 0.03 2.66
CA THR A 190 2.98 -0.62 3.33
C THR A 190 3.43 -1.60 4.40
N PHE A 191 4.69 -2.05 4.41
CA PHE A 191 5.10 -3.13 5.32
C PHE A 191 5.05 -2.76 6.80
N LYS A 192 5.42 -1.52 7.19
CA LYS A 192 5.27 -1.10 8.58
C LYS A 192 3.81 -1.05 9.01
N LEU A 193 2.94 -0.55 8.13
CA LEU A 193 1.50 -0.53 8.35
C LEU A 193 0.92 -1.95 8.45
N GLU A 194 1.37 -2.85 7.57
CA GLU A 194 1.00 -4.27 7.59
C GLU A 194 1.35 -4.92 8.93
N CYS A 195 2.59 -4.72 9.41
CA CYS A 195 3.03 -5.24 10.70
C CYS A 195 2.16 -4.70 11.85
N LYS A 196 1.86 -3.40 11.87
CA LYS A 196 1.01 -2.78 12.90
C LYS A 196 -0.44 -3.25 12.83
N HIS A 197 -0.96 -3.54 11.64
CA HIS A 197 -2.31 -4.04 11.44
C HIS A 197 -2.44 -5.52 11.81
N LYS A 198 -1.48 -6.35 11.41
CA LYS A 198 -1.53 -7.81 11.59
C LYS A 198 -1.01 -8.26 12.95
N TYR A 199 0.00 -7.57 13.47
CA TYR A 199 0.74 -7.87 14.68
C TYR A 199 0.98 -6.60 15.52
N SER A 200 2.21 -6.07 15.54
CA SER A 200 2.62 -4.95 16.36
C SER A 200 3.82 -4.21 15.75
N GLU A 201 4.12 -3.02 16.27
CA GLU A 201 5.35 -2.30 15.92
C GLU A 201 6.62 -3.02 16.42
N ARG A 202 6.50 -3.84 17.48
CA ARG A 202 7.59 -4.70 17.97
C ARG A 202 7.99 -5.77 16.95
N ILE A 203 7.02 -6.34 16.21
CA ILE A 203 7.31 -7.24 15.09
C ILE A 203 8.04 -6.51 13.97
N TYR A 204 7.57 -5.31 13.62
CA TYR A 204 8.22 -4.50 12.59
C TYR A 204 9.69 -4.21 12.93
N ASP A 205 9.98 -3.76 14.15
CA ASP A 205 11.36 -3.47 14.56
C ASP A 205 12.23 -4.75 14.58
N ALA A 206 11.65 -5.91 14.92
CA ALA A 206 12.35 -7.19 14.82
C ALA A 206 12.65 -7.58 13.36
N CYS A 207 11.73 -7.35 12.42
CA CYS A 207 11.96 -7.53 10.99
C CYS A 207 13.10 -6.62 10.50
N VAL A 208 13.07 -5.32 10.82
CA VAL A 208 14.12 -4.36 10.43
C VAL A 208 15.48 -4.78 10.98
N ALA A 209 15.55 -5.19 12.25
CA ALA A 209 16.78 -5.71 12.83
C ALA A 209 17.29 -6.98 12.13
N SER A 210 16.37 -7.85 11.70
CA SER A 210 16.71 -9.04 10.91
C SER A 210 17.17 -8.70 9.49
N PHE A 211 16.59 -7.68 8.87
CA PHE A 211 16.96 -7.23 7.52
C PHE A 211 18.40 -6.73 7.47
N CYS A 212 18.86 -6.06 8.53
CA CYS A 212 20.26 -5.68 8.69
C CYS A 212 21.22 -6.88 8.77
N ALA A 213 20.74 -8.10 9.04
CA ALA A 213 21.58 -9.29 9.05
C ALA A 213 21.71 -9.97 7.68
N LEU A 214 20.83 -9.66 6.72
CA LEU A 214 20.82 -10.28 5.39
C LEU A 214 22.14 -10.04 4.65
N PRO A 215 22.77 -11.08 4.09
CA PRO A 215 23.89 -10.96 3.15
C PRO A 215 23.55 -10.04 1.95
N LEU A 216 24.58 -9.43 1.36
CA LEU A 216 24.40 -8.48 0.25
C LEU A 216 24.66 -9.10 -1.13
N ALA A 217 25.40 -10.21 -1.18
CA ALA A 217 25.74 -10.87 -2.42
C ALA A 217 25.91 -12.38 -2.23
N ALA A 218 25.87 -13.12 -3.32
CA ALA A 218 26.29 -14.51 -3.39
C ALA A 218 27.19 -14.75 -4.60
N LEU A 219 28.24 -15.55 -4.42
CA LEU A 219 29.04 -16.12 -5.48
C LEU A 219 28.54 -17.53 -5.77
N VAL A 220 27.75 -17.67 -6.83
CA VAL A 220 27.17 -18.96 -7.22
C VAL A 220 28.14 -19.72 -8.11
N ASN A 221 28.48 -20.94 -7.71
CA ASN A 221 29.37 -21.87 -8.41
C ASN A 221 30.73 -21.25 -8.83
N LYS A 222 31.20 -20.22 -8.11
CA LYS A 222 32.39 -19.41 -8.47
C LYS A 222 32.33 -18.78 -9.87
N GLN A 223 31.13 -18.66 -10.45
CA GLN A 223 30.93 -18.20 -11.82
C GLN A 223 30.03 -16.97 -11.89
N PHE A 224 29.05 -16.86 -11.00
CA PHE A 224 28.07 -15.78 -11.06
C PHE A 224 28.12 -14.94 -9.79
N LEU A 225 28.26 -13.63 -9.95
CA LEU A 225 27.93 -12.70 -8.88
C LEU A 225 26.41 -12.49 -8.88
N CYS A 226 25.76 -12.84 -7.77
CA CYS A 226 24.35 -12.64 -7.54
C CYS A 226 24.15 -11.51 -6.52
N ILE A 227 23.43 -10.46 -6.91
CA ILE A 227 23.14 -9.26 -6.11
C ILE A 227 21.73 -8.77 -6.44
N HIS A 228 21.13 -7.92 -5.59
CA HIS A 228 19.79 -7.40 -5.86
C HIS A 228 19.78 -6.39 -7.02
N GLY A 229 20.48 -5.27 -6.81
CA GLY A 229 20.59 -4.15 -7.74
C GLY A 229 21.67 -4.39 -8.77
N GLY A 230 22.89 -3.87 -8.52
CA GLY A 230 23.89 -3.80 -9.59
C GLY A 230 25.29 -3.40 -9.13
N LEU A 231 26.13 -3.05 -10.10
CA LEU A 231 27.52 -2.67 -9.83
C LEU A 231 27.63 -1.25 -9.27
N SER A 232 28.75 -1.00 -8.59
CA SER A 232 29.12 0.31 -8.04
C SER A 232 30.43 0.80 -8.65
N PRO A 233 30.66 2.11 -8.80
CA PRO A 233 31.98 2.68 -9.05
C PRO A 233 33.02 2.29 -7.97
N GLU A 234 32.57 2.00 -6.75
CA GLU A 234 33.41 1.58 -5.62
C GLU A 234 33.65 0.06 -5.61
N LEU A 235 32.95 -0.71 -6.45
CA LEU A 235 33.08 -2.16 -6.54
C LEU A 235 34.13 -2.57 -7.58
N ASN A 236 35.35 -2.85 -7.13
CA ASN A 236 36.41 -3.30 -8.01
C ASN A 236 36.56 -4.83 -7.95
N THR A 237 36.54 -5.39 -6.76
CA THR A 237 36.71 -6.81 -6.47
C THR A 237 35.66 -7.33 -5.50
N LEU A 238 35.50 -8.65 -5.42
CA LEU A 238 34.61 -9.26 -4.43
C LEU A 238 35.02 -8.97 -2.97
N ASP A 239 36.30 -8.67 -2.73
CA ASP A 239 36.79 -8.34 -1.39
C ASP A 239 36.26 -6.99 -0.89
N ASP A 240 35.94 -6.05 -1.80
CA ASP A 240 35.32 -4.77 -1.44
C ASP A 240 33.96 -5.00 -0.76
N LEU A 241 33.19 -6.02 -1.20
CA LEU A 241 31.94 -6.43 -0.56
C LEU A 241 32.15 -7.21 0.72
N ARG A 242 33.15 -8.10 0.76
CA ARG A 242 33.44 -8.91 1.95
C ARG A 242 33.82 -8.03 3.15
N ASN A 243 34.48 -6.90 2.89
CA ASN A 243 34.91 -5.94 3.90
C ASN A 243 33.82 -4.94 4.33
N LEU A 244 32.64 -4.97 3.70
CA LEU A 244 31.57 -4.04 3.99
C LEU A 244 30.81 -4.43 5.27
N ASP A 245 30.69 -3.48 6.21
CA ASP A 245 29.80 -3.63 7.36
C ASP A 245 28.34 -3.48 6.91
N ARG A 246 27.65 -4.62 6.82
CA ARG A 246 26.26 -4.70 6.38
C ARG A 246 25.24 -4.55 7.51
N PHE A 247 25.66 -4.60 8.78
CA PHE A 247 24.77 -4.68 9.95
C PHE A 247 24.17 -3.32 10.35
N ARG A 248 23.58 -2.64 9.38
CA ARG A 248 23.07 -1.27 9.49
C ARG A 248 21.99 -1.01 8.46
N GLU A 249 21.28 0.12 8.60
CA GLU A 249 20.44 0.63 7.53
C GLU A 249 21.31 0.94 6.29
N PRO A 250 20.82 0.66 5.07
CA PRO A 250 21.50 1.05 3.86
C PRO A 250 21.70 2.57 3.85
N PRO A 251 22.91 3.07 3.54
CA PRO A 251 23.15 4.49 3.39
C PRO A 251 22.48 4.99 2.10
N THR A 252 22.32 6.30 1.95
CA THR A 252 21.77 6.90 0.72
C THR A 252 22.77 6.97 -0.44
N GLN A 253 24.05 6.67 -0.18
CA GLN A 253 25.16 6.68 -1.14
C GLN A 253 26.24 5.66 -0.75
N GLY A 254 27.11 5.33 -1.69
CA GLY A 254 28.26 4.44 -1.51
C GLY A 254 27.95 2.99 -1.81
N LEU A 255 28.96 2.12 -1.73
CA LEU A 255 28.89 0.73 -2.21
C LEU A 255 27.65 -0.05 -1.76
N MET A 256 27.25 0.03 -0.49
CA MET A 256 26.07 -0.70 0.01
C MET A 256 24.76 -0.20 -0.61
N CYS A 257 24.64 1.11 -0.87
CA CYS A 257 23.49 1.67 -1.59
C CYS A 257 23.47 1.11 -3.01
N ASP A 258 24.61 1.16 -3.69
CA ASP A 258 24.68 0.83 -5.11
C ASP A 258 24.37 -0.65 -5.39
N ILE A 259 24.84 -1.57 -4.54
CA ILE A 259 24.55 -3.01 -4.66
C ILE A 259 23.05 -3.30 -4.59
N LEU A 260 22.29 -2.47 -3.88
CA LEU A 260 20.84 -2.62 -3.71
C LEU A 260 20.04 -1.82 -4.75
N TRP A 261 20.59 -0.76 -5.35
CA TRP A 261 19.82 0.22 -6.14
C TRP A 261 20.32 0.45 -7.57
N ALA A 262 21.51 -0.02 -7.94
CA ALA A 262 22.05 0.23 -9.27
C ALA A 262 21.31 -0.59 -10.34
N ASP A 263 21.12 0.01 -11.52
CA ASP A 263 20.43 -0.59 -12.65
C ASP A 263 21.35 -0.63 -13.88
N PRO A 264 21.16 -1.58 -14.82
CA PRO A 264 21.80 -1.47 -16.12
C PRO A 264 21.26 -0.24 -16.87
N ALA A 265 22.11 0.43 -17.65
CA ALA A 265 21.67 1.52 -18.52
C ALA A 265 20.53 1.07 -19.47
N GLU A 266 19.61 1.97 -19.83
CA GLU A 266 18.47 1.65 -20.70
C GLU A 266 18.93 1.07 -22.06
N ASP A 267 20.02 1.63 -22.61
CA ASP A 267 20.68 1.22 -23.84
C ASP A 267 21.86 0.25 -23.62
N PHE A 268 21.86 -0.52 -22.53
CA PHE A 268 22.95 -1.44 -22.15
C PHE A 268 23.47 -2.31 -23.31
N GLY A 269 24.78 -2.20 -23.61
CA GLY A 269 25.48 -2.85 -24.72
C GLY A 269 25.45 -2.09 -26.05
N ASN A 270 24.66 -1.02 -26.16
CA ASN A 270 24.60 -0.11 -27.31
C ASN A 270 24.83 1.35 -26.89
N GLU A 271 25.54 1.56 -25.77
CA GLU A 271 25.72 2.87 -25.17
C GLU A 271 26.49 3.81 -26.11
N ARG A 272 26.04 5.07 -26.17
CA ARG A 272 26.69 6.11 -26.99
C ARG A 272 27.88 6.75 -26.29
N THR A 273 27.88 6.77 -24.96
CA THR A 273 28.97 7.34 -24.15
C THR A 273 29.97 6.26 -23.75
N GLY A 274 31.22 6.66 -23.50
CA GLY A 274 32.28 5.75 -23.04
C GLY A 274 32.30 5.54 -21.53
N ASP A 275 31.34 6.13 -20.81
CA ASP A 275 31.27 6.16 -19.35
C ASP A 275 30.89 4.78 -18.79
N MET A 276 31.47 4.43 -17.65
CA MET A 276 31.16 3.17 -16.97
C MET A 276 29.90 3.29 -16.09
N PHE A 277 29.69 4.47 -15.52
CA PHE A 277 28.61 4.73 -14.58
C PHE A 277 28.01 6.11 -14.86
N LEU A 278 26.68 6.18 -14.86
CA LEU A 278 25.89 7.41 -15.01
C LEU A 278 24.97 7.53 -13.80
N HIS A 279 24.59 8.73 -13.39
CA HIS A 279 23.65 8.87 -12.28
C HIS A 279 22.29 8.24 -12.62
N ASN A 280 21.73 7.43 -11.72
CA ASN A 280 20.43 6.80 -11.94
C ASN A 280 19.30 7.77 -11.57
N ASN A 281 18.80 8.47 -12.58
CA ASN A 281 17.70 9.42 -12.44
C ASN A 281 16.32 8.75 -12.25
N VAL A 282 16.18 7.46 -12.56
CA VAL A 282 14.93 6.71 -12.30
C VAL A 282 14.82 6.43 -10.80
N ARG A 283 15.90 5.92 -10.19
CA ARG A 283 15.94 5.64 -8.75
C ARG A 283 16.17 6.89 -7.89
N GLY A 284 16.74 7.95 -8.47
CA GLY A 284 17.07 9.19 -7.75
C GLY A 284 18.25 9.06 -6.78
N CYS A 285 18.93 7.91 -6.79
CA CYS A 285 20.15 7.58 -6.06
C CYS A 285 20.92 6.53 -6.87
N SER A 286 22.14 6.17 -6.45
CA SER A 286 22.96 5.16 -7.14
C SER A 286 23.24 5.52 -8.62
N TYR A 287 23.59 4.51 -9.42
CA TYR A 287 24.10 4.63 -10.78
C TYR A 287 23.42 3.67 -11.76
N PHE A 288 23.33 4.11 -13.01
CA PHE A 288 23.24 3.23 -14.14
C PHE A 288 24.64 2.72 -14.48
N TYR A 289 24.82 1.40 -14.59
CA TYR A 289 26.08 0.80 -15.02
C TYR A 289 25.99 0.33 -16.48
N THR A 290 27.08 0.51 -17.22
CA THR A 290 27.15 0.17 -18.66
C THR A 290 27.75 -1.22 -18.90
N TYR A 291 27.59 -1.74 -20.12
CA TYR A 291 28.19 -3.00 -20.55
C TYR A 291 29.71 -3.00 -20.40
N LYS A 292 30.34 -1.84 -20.60
CA LYS A 292 31.78 -1.65 -20.37
C LYS A 292 32.15 -1.86 -18.90
N ALA A 293 31.38 -1.29 -17.97
CA ALA A 293 31.61 -1.47 -16.54
C ALA A 293 31.51 -2.95 -16.14
N VAL A 294 30.46 -3.64 -16.58
CA VAL A 294 30.25 -5.06 -16.30
C VAL A 294 31.36 -5.90 -16.92
N SER A 295 31.71 -5.66 -18.18
CA SER A 295 32.76 -6.43 -18.87
C SER A 295 34.10 -6.32 -18.13
N SER A 296 34.49 -5.10 -17.74
CA SER A 296 35.72 -4.89 -16.96
C SER A 296 35.68 -5.55 -15.58
N PHE A 297 34.52 -5.53 -14.90
CA PHE A 297 34.37 -6.18 -13.60
C PHE A 297 34.45 -7.70 -13.69
N LEU A 298 33.73 -8.31 -14.66
CA LEU A 298 33.70 -9.74 -14.88
C LEU A 298 35.08 -10.30 -15.24
N GLU A 299 35.80 -9.63 -16.15
CA GLU A 299 37.16 -10.01 -16.54
C GLU A 299 38.13 -9.95 -15.34
N ARG A 300 38.09 -8.86 -14.58
CA ARG A 300 38.96 -8.67 -13.39
C ARG A 300 38.74 -9.74 -12.33
N ASN A 301 37.49 -10.15 -12.12
CA ASN A 301 37.10 -11.10 -11.07
C ASN A 301 36.96 -12.54 -11.58
N GLN A 302 37.26 -12.81 -12.85
CA GLN A 302 37.15 -14.13 -13.49
C GLN A 302 35.74 -14.73 -13.36
N LEU A 303 34.72 -13.89 -13.53
CA LEU A 303 33.31 -14.28 -13.45
C LEU A 303 32.69 -14.36 -14.84
N LEU A 304 31.63 -15.15 -14.96
CA LEU A 304 30.91 -15.38 -16.21
C LEU A 304 29.80 -14.35 -16.44
N ALA A 305 29.04 -14.01 -15.38
CA ALA A 305 27.94 -13.05 -15.46
C ALA A 305 27.56 -12.48 -14.09
N VAL A 306 26.81 -11.37 -14.12
CA VAL A 306 26.05 -10.85 -12.98
C VAL A 306 24.60 -11.31 -13.09
N ILE A 307 24.04 -11.91 -12.04
CA ILE A 307 22.61 -12.22 -11.93
C ILE A 307 22.01 -11.26 -10.92
N ARG A 308 20.91 -10.59 -11.29
CA ARG A 308 20.26 -9.58 -10.46
C ARG A 308 18.75 -9.58 -10.56
N ALA A 309 18.07 -8.76 -9.75
CA ALA A 309 16.61 -8.69 -9.68
C ALA A 309 16.08 -7.26 -9.89
N HIS A 310 15.35 -6.64 -8.95
CA HIS A 310 15.07 -5.19 -8.80
C HIS A 310 14.28 -4.44 -9.90
N GLU A 311 14.25 -4.93 -11.14
CA GLU A 311 13.46 -4.33 -12.23
C GLU A 311 12.44 -5.34 -12.75
N ALA A 312 11.15 -4.99 -12.66
CA ALA A 312 10.06 -5.78 -13.24
C ALA A 312 10.30 -6.07 -14.74
N GLN A 313 10.01 -7.30 -15.15
CA GLN A 313 10.14 -7.76 -16.54
C GLN A 313 8.84 -8.42 -16.99
N ASP A 314 8.36 -8.08 -18.18
CA ASP A 314 7.13 -8.67 -18.75
C ASP A 314 7.21 -10.21 -18.85
N ALA A 315 8.37 -10.74 -19.24
CA ALA A 315 8.63 -12.17 -19.30
C ALA A 315 9.08 -12.77 -17.94
N GLY A 316 9.21 -11.97 -16.89
CA GLY A 316 9.79 -12.38 -15.60
C GLY A 316 11.32 -12.52 -15.61
N TYR A 317 11.97 -12.27 -16.75
CA TYR A 317 13.43 -12.24 -16.86
C TYR A 317 13.89 -11.41 -18.05
N ARG A 318 15.18 -11.03 -18.06
CA ARG A 318 15.86 -10.41 -19.20
C ARG A 318 17.31 -10.86 -19.29
N MET A 319 17.73 -11.25 -20.49
CA MET A 319 19.12 -11.58 -20.81
C MET A 319 19.74 -10.41 -21.56
N TYR A 320 20.81 -9.83 -21.02
CA TYR A 320 21.48 -8.68 -21.62
C TYR A 320 22.57 -9.11 -22.60
N THR A 321 23.21 -8.11 -23.21
CA THR A 321 24.29 -8.26 -24.20
C THR A 321 25.32 -9.29 -23.75
N LYS A 322 25.67 -10.19 -24.69
CA LYS A 322 26.62 -11.27 -24.43
C LYS A 322 28.04 -10.72 -24.32
N SER A 323 28.81 -11.24 -23.37
CA SER A 323 30.25 -11.01 -23.30
C SER A 323 30.91 -11.49 -24.59
N ALA A 324 31.72 -10.63 -25.19
CA ALA A 324 32.47 -10.96 -26.40
C ALA A 324 33.48 -12.10 -26.18
N GLN A 325 33.95 -12.29 -24.95
CA GLN A 325 34.93 -13.32 -24.61
C GLN A 325 34.29 -14.70 -24.42
N THR A 326 33.14 -14.76 -23.73
CA THR A 326 32.52 -16.03 -23.33
C THR A 326 31.31 -16.42 -24.18
N GLY A 327 30.74 -15.48 -24.94
CA GLY A 327 29.48 -15.68 -25.66
C GLY A 327 28.25 -15.82 -24.75
N PHE A 328 28.41 -15.59 -23.44
CA PHE A 328 27.37 -15.74 -22.43
C PHE A 328 26.80 -14.37 -22.04
N PRO A 329 25.49 -14.24 -21.69
CA PRO A 329 24.93 -12.97 -21.22
C PRO A 329 25.76 -12.38 -20.07
N SER A 330 26.19 -11.12 -20.18
CA SER A 330 27.02 -10.50 -19.13
C SER A 330 26.20 -10.12 -17.89
N VAL A 331 24.92 -9.81 -18.08
CA VAL A 331 23.94 -9.52 -17.02
C VAL A 331 22.66 -10.30 -17.31
N MET A 332 22.01 -10.76 -16.24
CA MET A 332 20.71 -11.40 -16.30
C MET A 332 19.83 -10.84 -15.19
N THR A 333 18.65 -10.33 -15.55
CA THR A 333 17.61 -9.91 -14.58
C THR A 333 16.60 -11.03 -14.42
N VAL A 334 16.25 -11.37 -13.19
CA VAL A 334 15.15 -12.30 -12.84
C VAL A 334 14.16 -11.59 -11.94
N PHE A 335 12.86 -11.77 -12.19
CA PHE A 335 11.78 -11.14 -11.45
C PHE A 335 10.71 -12.19 -11.13
N SER A 336 10.42 -12.38 -9.84
CA SER A 336 9.64 -13.53 -9.37
C SER A 336 8.24 -13.18 -8.86
N ALA A 337 7.77 -11.94 -9.10
CA ALA A 337 6.42 -11.48 -8.78
C ALA A 337 5.55 -11.38 -10.07
N PRO A 338 4.66 -12.36 -10.34
CA PRO A 338 3.81 -12.33 -11.53
C PRO A 338 2.63 -11.37 -11.34
N ASN A 339 2.11 -10.78 -12.42
CA ASN A 339 1.07 -9.75 -12.38
C ASN A 339 1.31 -8.73 -11.26
N TYR A 340 2.51 -8.17 -11.24
CA TYR A 340 2.96 -7.26 -10.20
C TYR A 340 1.95 -6.12 -10.00
N LEU A 341 1.66 -5.81 -8.73
CA LEU A 341 0.65 -4.83 -8.31
C LEU A 341 -0.77 -5.07 -8.82
N ASP A 342 -1.10 -6.30 -9.24
CA ASP A 342 -2.37 -6.68 -9.85
C ASP A 342 -2.69 -6.00 -11.19
N VAL A 343 -1.73 -5.26 -11.78
CA VAL A 343 -1.94 -4.43 -12.98
C VAL A 343 -0.91 -4.65 -14.08
N TYR A 344 0.32 -5.08 -13.75
CA TYR A 344 1.38 -5.20 -14.77
C TYR A 344 1.13 -6.35 -15.76
N ASN A 345 0.36 -7.36 -15.35
CA ASN A 345 0.06 -8.56 -16.15
C ASN A 345 1.30 -9.31 -16.69
N ASN A 346 2.46 -9.11 -16.06
CA ASN A 346 3.70 -9.78 -16.40
C ASN A 346 3.70 -11.24 -15.92
N LYS A 347 4.56 -12.05 -16.54
CA LYS A 347 4.97 -13.34 -15.97
C LYS A 347 6.05 -13.12 -14.91
N ALA A 348 6.19 -14.10 -14.02
CA ALA A 348 7.37 -14.26 -13.19
C ALA A 348 8.28 -15.35 -13.74
N ALA A 349 9.54 -15.35 -13.32
CA ALA A 349 10.45 -16.45 -13.57
C ALA A 349 11.41 -16.72 -12.41
N TYR A 350 12.06 -17.87 -12.44
CA TYR A 350 13.28 -18.17 -11.69
C TYR A 350 14.30 -18.85 -12.61
N PHE A 351 15.58 -18.79 -12.23
CA PHE A 351 16.66 -19.49 -12.92
C PHE A 351 17.00 -20.78 -12.17
N LYS A 352 16.91 -21.92 -12.83
CA LYS A 352 17.43 -23.19 -12.32
C LYS A 352 18.78 -23.47 -12.96
N TYR A 353 19.84 -23.34 -12.18
CA TYR A 353 21.19 -23.68 -12.60
C TYR A 353 21.56 -25.08 -12.12
N ASP A 354 21.73 -25.99 -13.08
CA ASP A 354 22.07 -27.39 -12.84
C ASP A 354 22.84 -27.94 -14.05
N ASN A 355 23.82 -28.82 -13.82
CA ASN A 355 24.65 -29.43 -14.87
C ASN A 355 25.19 -28.41 -15.89
N ASN A 356 25.77 -27.31 -15.39
CA ASN A 356 26.31 -26.20 -16.19
C ASN A 356 25.29 -25.52 -17.14
N THR A 357 23.99 -25.73 -16.92
CA THR A 357 22.92 -25.19 -17.77
C THR A 357 21.98 -24.32 -16.94
N ILE A 358 21.70 -23.10 -17.42
CA ILE A 358 20.64 -22.25 -16.86
C ILE A 358 19.34 -22.55 -17.58
N ASN A 359 18.38 -23.11 -16.85
CA ASN A 359 17.00 -23.28 -17.31
C ASN A 359 16.12 -22.19 -16.71
N ILE A 360 15.42 -21.45 -17.57
CA ILE A 360 14.49 -20.41 -17.14
C ILE A 360 13.11 -21.02 -17.04
N ARG A 361 12.46 -20.86 -15.89
CA ARG A 361 11.10 -21.36 -15.67
C ARG A 361 10.20 -20.19 -15.35
N GLN A 362 9.23 -19.96 -16.23
CA GLN A 362 8.24 -18.91 -16.08
C GLN A 362 6.96 -19.44 -15.42
N PHE A 363 6.24 -18.57 -14.72
CA PHE A 363 4.94 -18.86 -14.15
C PHE A 363 4.02 -17.64 -14.12
N ASN A 364 2.73 -17.92 -14.03
CA ASN A 364 1.63 -16.97 -14.06
C ASN A 364 1.13 -16.70 -12.62
N PRO A 365 0.39 -15.61 -12.39
CA PRO A 365 -0.12 -15.26 -11.06
C PRO A 365 -1.13 -16.26 -10.54
N SER A 366 -1.20 -16.34 -9.22
CA SER A 366 -2.18 -17.11 -8.45
C SER A 366 -3.20 -16.18 -7.81
N PRO A 367 -4.47 -16.60 -7.68
CA PRO A 367 -5.45 -15.81 -6.95
C PRO A 367 -5.02 -15.61 -5.49
N HIS A 368 -5.26 -14.41 -4.96
CA HIS A 368 -5.06 -14.09 -3.56
C HIS A 368 -6.29 -13.36 -2.98
N PRO A 369 -6.48 -13.37 -1.65
CA PRO A 369 -7.52 -12.59 -0.99
C PRO A 369 -7.36 -11.09 -1.25
N TYR A 370 -8.50 -10.42 -1.34
CA TYR A 370 -8.57 -8.98 -1.54
C TYR A 370 -8.41 -8.23 -0.22
N TRP A 371 -7.59 -7.19 -0.24
CA TRP A 371 -7.46 -6.23 0.85
C TRP A 371 -7.73 -4.82 0.31
N LEU A 372 -8.49 -4.02 1.07
CA LEU A 372 -8.62 -2.61 0.77
C LEU A 372 -7.27 -1.90 0.94
N PRO A 373 -7.03 -0.81 0.19
CA PRO A 373 -5.79 -0.06 0.29
C PRO A 373 -5.41 0.28 1.72
N ASN A 374 -4.14 0.08 2.06
CA ASN A 374 -3.58 0.38 3.39
C ASN A 374 -4.29 -0.37 4.54
N PHE A 375 -4.78 -1.58 4.29
CA PHE A 375 -5.48 -2.44 5.26
C PHE A 375 -6.69 -1.76 5.94
N MET A 376 -7.36 -0.87 5.19
CA MET A 376 -8.54 -0.15 5.69
C MET A 376 -9.69 -1.13 5.93
N ASN A 377 -10.42 -0.97 7.04
CA ASN A 377 -11.63 -1.74 7.27
C ASN A 377 -12.83 -1.16 6.49
N ALA A 378 -13.84 -2.00 6.22
CA ALA A 378 -14.99 -1.62 5.43
C ALA A 378 -15.74 -0.39 5.97
N PHE A 379 -15.81 -0.20 7.30
CA PHE A 379 -16.46 0.97 7.89
C PHE A 379 -15.70 2.25 7.60
N ALA A 380 -14.38 2.26 7.84
CA ALA A 380 -13.55 3.43 7.55
C ALA A 380 -13.61 3.82 6.06
N TRP A 381 -13.71 2.83 5.18
CA TRP A 381 -13.86 3.04 3.74
C TRP A 381 -15.24 3.58 3.35
N SER A 382 -16.33 3.00 3.87
CA SER A 382 -17.69 3.31 3.43
C SER A 382 -18.32 4.50 4.15
N LEU A 383 -17.95 4.77 5.40
CA LEU A 383 -18.63 5.77 6.25
C LEU A 383 -18.62 7.18 5.65
N PRO A 384 -17.52 7.68 5.02
CA PRO A 384 -17.55 8.97 4.33
C PRO A 384 -18.59 9.02 3.22
N PHE A 385 -18.69 7.95 2.42
CA PHE A 385 -19.66 7.84 1.33
C PHE A 385 -21.10 7.76 1.85
N VAL A 386 -21.35 6.97 2.89
CA VAL A 386 -22.66 6.89 3.53
C VAL A 386 -23.08 8.26 4.05
N GLY A 387 -22.18 8.98 4.74
CA GLY A 387 -22.44 10.34 5.22
C GLY A 387 -22.78 11.30 4.08
N GLU A 388 -22.02 11.27 2.98
CA GLU A 388 -22.29 12.07 1.78
C GLU A 388 -23.67 11.76 1.20
N LYS A 389 -23.99 10.48 0.94
CA LYS A 389 -25.26 10.11 0.29
C LYS A 389 -26.49 10.34 1.14
N ILE A 390 -26.39 10.13 2.46
CA ILE A 390 -27.48 10.50 3.37
C ILE A 390 -27.68 12.01 3.36
N THR A 391 -26.60 12.79 3.35
CA THR A 391 -26.69 14.25 3.27
C THR A 391 -27.31 14.70 1.94
N ASP A 392 -26.88 14.14 0.81
CA ASP A 392 -27.45 14.41 -0.52
C ASP A 392 -28.95 14.08 -0.56
N MET A 393 -29.34 12.92 -0.03
CA MET A 393 -30.74 12.48 0.03
C MET A 393 -31.57 13.44 0.88
N LEU A 394 -31.08 13.83 2.07
CA LEU A 394 -31.78 14.78 2.93
C LEU A 394 -31.91 16.15 2.25
N ILE A 395 -30.86 16.62 1.55
CA ILE A 395 -30.93 17.86 0.76
C ILE A 395 -31.97 17.73 -0.36
N ALA A 396 -32.00 16.62 -1.08
CA ALA A 396 -32.97 16.39 -2.15
C ALA A 396 -34.41 16.38 -1.63
N ILE A 397 -34.67 15.70 -0.50
CA ILE A 397 -35.98 15.69 0.17
C ILE A 397 -36.38 17.10 0.60
N LEU A 398 -35.44 17.86 1.18
CA LEU A 398 -35.70 19.23 1.61
C LEU A 398 -35.94 20.20 0.44
N ASN A 399 -35.30 19.95 -0.71
CA ASN A 399 -35.51 20.72 -1.94
C ASN A 399 -36.82 20.36 -2.67
N CYS A 400 -37.48 19.25 -2.33
CA CYS A 400 -38.84 18.97 -2.79
C CYS A 400 -39.88 19.90 -2.14
N CYS A 401 -39.55 20.51 -0.99
CA CYS A 401 -40.37 21.57 -0.42
C CYS A 401 -40.08 22.87 -1.19
N SER A 402 -41.10 23.42 -1.85
CA SER A 402 -40.95 24.70 -2.54
C SER A 402 -40.72 25.83 -1.52
N LYS A 403 -40.09 26.93 -1.96
CA LYS A 403 -40.06 28.16 -1.14
C LYS A 403 -41.49 28.57 -0.78
N GLU A 404 -42.44 28.38 -1.69
CA GLU A 404 -43.85 28.62 -1.44
C GLU A 404 -44.45 27.69 -0.37
N GLU A 405 -44.05 26.42 -0.21
CA GLU A 405 -44.55 25.54 0.87
C GLU A 405 -43.91 25.84 2.24
N LEU A 406 -42.64 26.27 2.24
CA LEU A 406 -41.95 26.79 3.42
C LEU A 406 -42.53 28.14 3.86
N GLU A 407 -42.99 28.98 2.92
CA GLU A 407 -43.65 30.27 3.15
C GLU A 407 -45.19 30.14 3.31
N GLU A 408 -45.85 29.11 2.78
CA GLU A 408 -47.29 28.83 2.98
C GLU A 408 -47.55 28.23 4.36
N SER A 409 -46.53 27.63 4.98
CA SER A 409 -46.56 27.31 6.41
C SER A 409 -46.69 28.57 7.31
N ASP A 410 -46.42 29.77 6.77
CA ASP A 410 -46.65 31.06 7.43
C ASP A 410 -48.11 31.57 7.27
N SER A 411 -48.97 30.92 6.46
CA SER A 411 -50.30 31.47 6.12
C SER A 411 -51.52 30.55 6.25
N GLU A 412 -51.38 29.23 6.38
CA GLU A 412 -52.55 28.37 6.59
C GLU A 412 -52.85 28.05 8.07
N LYS A 413 -53.98 28.61 8.52
CA LYS A 413 -54.58 28.38 9.84
C LYS A 413 -55.00 26.91 10.01
N SER A 414 -54.61 26.32 11.14
CA SER A 414 -55.33 25.21 11.78
C SER A 414 -55.23 25.33 13.32
N PRO A 415 -56.20 24.75 14.07
CA PRO A 415 -56.79 25.41 15.23
C PRO A 415 -56.11 25.16 16.58
N THR A 416 -56.32 26.12 17.49
CA THR A 416 -56.31 26.03 18.97
C THR A 416 -55.08 25.46 19.67
N ILE A 417 -54.15 26.33 20.10
CA ILE A 417 -53.30 26.10 21.30
C ILE A 417 -53.10 27.43 22.04
N THR A 418 -53.34 27.39 23.35
CA THR A 418 -53.57 28.49 24.29
C THR A 418 -52.29 28.96 25.00
N THR A 419 -51.75 30.12 24.56
CA THR A 419 -51.22 31.27 25.34
C THR A 419 -50.08 31.98 24.58
N PRO A 420 -50.00 33.33 24.61
CA PRO A 420 -49.17 34.10 23.66
C PRO A 420 -47.66 34.14 23.97
N GLU A 421 -47.26 34.03 25.24
CA GLU A 421 -45.86 34.22 25.65
C GLU A 421 -45.01 32.95 25.51
N GLU A 422 -45.58 31.77 25.73
CA GLU A 422 -44.91 30.47 25.51
C GLU A 422 -44.76 30.15 24.02
N ARG A 423 -45.75 30.53 23.20
CA ARG A 423 -45.67 30.48 21.73
C ARG A 423 -44.54 31.35 21.18
N ARG A 424 -44.35 32.56 21.69
CA ARG A 424 -43.27 33.47 21.26
C ARG A 424 -41.88 32.90 21.60
N ARG A 425 -41.74 32.20 22.74
CA ARG A 425 -40.50 31.51 23.13
C ARG A 425 -40.22 30.27 22.28
N ALA A 426 -41.23 29.46 21.99
CA ALA A 426 -41.11 28.27 21.13
C ALA A 426 -40.83 28.61 19.67
N ILE A 427 -41.47 29.66 19.12
CA ILE A 427 -41.23 30.16 17.75
C ILE A 427 -39.82 30.74 17.63
N LYS A 428 -39.37 31.51 18.62
CA LYS A 428 -37.99 32.03 18.66
C LYS A 428 -36.96 30.89 18.80
N GLY A 429 -37.28 29.83 19.55
CA GLY A 429 -36.47 28.61 19.67
C GLY A 429 -36.36 27.84 18.36
N LYS A 430 -37.46 27.70 17.60
CA LYS A 430 -37.49 27.07 16.28
C LYS A 430 -36.79 27.90 15.21
N ILE A 431 -36.96 29.22 15.20
CA ILE A 431 -36.21 30.13 14.32
C ILE A 431 -34.70 30.08 14.63
N LEU A 432 -34.32 30.00 15.91
CA LEU A 432 -32.93 29.81 16.32
C LEU A 432 -32.39 28.41 16.00
N ALA A 433 -33.23 27.38 15.97
CA ALA A 433 -32.85 26.03 15.54
C ALA A 433 -32.62 25.96 14.03
N VAL A 434 -33.50 26.56 13.24
CA VAL A 434 -33.38 26.66 11.77
C VAL A 434 -32.18 27.52 11.36
N GLY A 435 -31.94 28.65 12.05
CA GLY A 435 -30.75 29.47 11.84
C GLY A 435 -29.45 28.79 12.30
N ARG A 436 -29.49 27.93 13.33
CA ARG A 436 -28.36 27.09 13.75
C ARG A 436 -28.09 25.98 12.75
N MET A 437 -29.13 25.30 12.25
CA MET A 437 -28.99 24.31 11.19
C MET A 437 -28.45 24.95 9.93
N ALA A 438 -28.90 26.14 9.51
CA ALA A 438 -28.35 26.87 8.35
C ALA A 438 -26.85 27.18 8.48
N ARG A 439 -26.34 27.48 9.68
CA ARG A 439 -24.90 27.65 9.91
C ARG A 439 -24.15 26.32 9.95
N VAL A 440 -24.76 25.27 10.48
CA VAL A 440 -24.22 23.91 10.41
C VAL A 440 -24.20 23.42 8.95
N PHE A 441 -25.20 23.77 8.13
CA PHE A 441 -25.27 23.52 6.68
C PHE A 441 -24.14 24.23 5.91
N ALA A 442 -23.82 25.49 6.26
CA ALA A 442 -22.70 26.20 5.66
C ALA A 442 -21.34 25.59 6.06
N LEU A 443 -21.18 25.22 7.33
CA LEU A 443 -19.95 24.61 7.84
C LEU A 443 -19.74 23.18 7.31
N LEU A 444 -20.78 22.35 7.22
CA LEU A 444 -20.67 21.00 6.70
C LEU A 444 -20.38 20.99 5.19
N ARG A 445 -20.94 21.95 4.45
CA ARG A 445 -20.64 22.14 3.04
C ARG A 445 -19.21 22.63 2.83
N GLU A 446 -18.77 23.60 3.60
CA GLU A 446 -17.39 24.10 3.57
C GLU A 446 -16.38 23.03 4.01
N GLU A 447 -16.70 22.20 5.01
CA GLU A 447 -15.88 21.04 5.41
C GLU A 447 -15.91 19.92 4.37
N SER A 448 -17.04 19.66 3.71
CA SER A 448 -17.12 18.70 2.59
C SER A 448 -16.30 19.16 1.39
N GLU A 449 -16.37 20.45 1.05
CA GLU A 449 -15.57 21.07 0.00
C GLU A 449 -14.08 21.07 0.38
N ARG A 450 -13.71 21.38 1.64
CA ARG A 450 -12.34 21.26 2.16
C ARG A 450 -11.82 19.83 2.22
N VAL A 451 -12.65 18.84 2.55
CA VAL A 451 -12.29 17.41 2.54
C VAL A 451 -12.10 16.93 1.10
N SER A 452 -12.90 17.44 0.17
CA SER A 452 -12.69 17.22 -1.27
C SER A 452 -11.39 17.87 -1.74
N GLU A 453 -11.08 19.10 -1.33
CA GLU A 453 -9.81 19.79 -1.62
C GLU A 453 -8.61 19.11 -0.97
N LEU A 454 -8.73 18.63 0.27
CA LEU A 454 -7.71 17.85 0.98
C LEU A 454 -7.48 16.49 0.31
N LYS A 455 -8.50 15.87 -0.29
CA LYS A 455 -8.34 14.68 -1.15
C LYS A 455 -7.57 15.03 -2.43
N THR A 456 -7.73 16.23 -2.98
CA THR A 456 -6.91 16.71 -4.12
C THR A 456 -5.48 17.10 -3.71
N MET A 457 -5.26 17.49 -2.45
CA MET A 457 -3.93 17.83 -1.91
C MET A 457 -3.18 16.63 -1.32
N SER A 458 -3.88 15.52 -1.02
CA SER A 458 -3.25 14.26 -0.66
C SER A 458 -2.65 13.65 -1.92
N ARG A 459 -1.32 13.45 -1.94
CA ARG A 459 -0.51 13.09 -3.11
C ARG A 459 -0.73 11.66 -3.66
N SER A 460 -1.97 11.18 -3.71
CA SER A 460 -2.34 10.03 -4.52
C SER A 460 -3.20 10.52 -5.67
N ALA A 461 -2.62 10.57 -6.86
CA ALA A 461 -3.25 11.05 -8.07
C ALA A 461 -4.59 10.35 -8.35
N LYS A 462 -5.61 11.16 -8.65
CA LYS A 462 -6.85 10.84 -9.38
C LYS A 462 -7.51 9.49 -9.09
N LEU A 463 -8.59 9.51 -8.31
CA LEU A 463 -9.75 8.66 -8.60
C LEU A 463 -10.83 9.57 -9.21
N PRO A 464 -11.05 9.54 -10.54
CA PRO A 464 -12.17 10.23 -11.15
C PRO A 464 -13.47 9.75 -10.49
N TYR A 465 -14.35 10.69 -10.19
CA TYR A 465 -15.67 10.48 -9.61
C TYR A 465 -16.51 9.39 -10.32
N GLY A 466 -16.21 9.07 -11.59
CA GLY A 466 -16.85 8.00 -12.37
C GLY A 466 -16.23 6.59 -12.25
N THR A 467 -15.02 6.45 -11.71
CA THR A 467 -14.33 5.14 -11.63
C THR A 467 -14.82 4.30 -10.45
N LEU A 468 -15.31 4.94 -9.38
CA LEU A 468 -15.96 4.25 -8.25
C LEU A 468 -17.32 3.63 -8.64
N ALA A 469 -18.01 4.22 -9.62
CA ALA A 469 -19.29 3.70 -10.11
C ALA A 469 -19.13 2.45 -11.00
N ALA A 470 -17.96 2.23 -11.58
CA ALA A 470 -17.65 1.11 -12.48
C ALA A 470 -17.03 -0.10 -11.75
N GLY A 471 -16.85 -0.04 -10.43
CA GLY A 471 -16.24 -1.13 -9.65
C GLY A 471 -14.79 -1.44 -10.07
N ALA A 472 -14.31 -2.64 -9.74
CA ALA A 472 -12.96 -3.08 -10.11
C ALA A 472 -12.73 -3.10 -11.64
N GLU A 473 -13.78 -3.36 -12.43
CA GLU A 473 -13.71 -3.41 -13.90
C GLU A 473 -13.37 -2.06 -14.54
N GLY A 474 -13.75 -0.94 -13.93
CA GLY A 474 -13.43 0.40 -14.43
C GLY A 474 -11.95 0.79 -14.32
N ILE A 475 -11.22 0.19 -13.37
CA ILE A 475 -9.78 0.41 -13.17
C ILE A 475 -8.98 -0.53 -14.07
N VAL A 476 -9.41 -1.80 -14.18
CA VAL A 476 -8.77 -2.81 -15.04
C VAL A 476 -8.75 -2.39 -16.52
N ASN A 477 -9.77 -1.67 -16.99
CA ASN A 477 -9.83 -1.20 -18.38
C ASN A 477 -8.92 0.01 -18.69
N ALA A 478 -8.32 0.65 -17.68
CA ALA A 478 -7.52 1.88 -17.84
C ALA A 478 -6.03 1.64 -18.07
N ILE A 479 -5.49 0.48 -17.67
CA ILE A 479 -4.09 0.07 -17.86
C ILE A 479 -4.12 -1.29 -18.54
N ASN A 480 -3.82 -1.33 -19.84
CA ASN A 480 -3.96 -2.57 -20.63
C ASN A 480 -2.61 -3.18 -21.02
N SER A 481 -1.49 -2.56 -20.63
CA SER A 481 -0.15 -3.04 -20.99
C SER A 481 0.87 -2.85 -19.88
N PHE A 482 1.89 -3.72 -19.90
CA PHE A 482 3.04 -3.69 -19.00
C PHE A 482 3.72 -2.31 -18.96
N GLU A 483 3.92 -1.67 -20.12
CA GLU A 483 4.59 -0.36 -20.19
C GLU A 483 3.75 0.78 -19.61
N GLU A 484 2.41 0.72 -19.74
CA GLU A 484 1.52 1.69 -19.10
C GLU A 484 1.53 1.52 -17.57
N ALA A 485 1.51 0.28 -17.09
CA ALA A 485 1.64 -0.02 -15.66
C ALA A 485 2.97 0.52 -15.12
N ARG A 486 4.09 0.15 -15.76
CA ARG A 486 5.45 0.60 -15.42
C ARG A 486 5.57 2.12 -15.38
N LYS A 487 5.00 2.81 -16.37
CA LYS A 487 5.04 4.27 -16.43
C LYS A 487 4.21 4.92 -15.33
N SER A 488 3.05 4.34 -14.96
CA SER A 488 2.24 4.89 -13.87
C SER A 488 2.87 4.67 -12.49
N ASP A 489 3.75 3.67 -12.39
CA ASP A 489 4.40 3.28 -11.14
C ASP A 489 5.82 3.84 -10.95
N ILE A 490 6.38 4.52 -11.95
CA ILE A 490 7.79 4.94 -11.96
C ILE A 490 8.22 5.81 -10.76
N GLU A 491 7.30 6.59 -10.18
CA GLU A 491 7.59 7.39 -8.98
C GLU A 491 7.77 6.50 -7.73
N ASN A 492 7.11 5.35 -7.66
CA ASN A 492 7.27 4.39 -6.57
C ASN A 492 8.53 3.53 -6.74
N GLU A 493 9.15 3.54 -7.92
CA GLU A 493 10.45 2.91 -8.16
C GLU A 493 11.63 3.77 -7.71
N ARG A 494 11.36 5.03 -7.33
CA ARG A 494 12.36 6.00 -6.84
C ARG A 494 12.58 5.86 -5.34
N ILE A 495 13.78 6.19 -4.86
CA ILE A 495 14.02 6.32 -3.42
C ILE A 495 13.08 7.38 -2.83
N PRO A 496 12.37 7.09 -1.72
CA PRO A 496 11.51 8.07 -1.08
C PRO A 496 12.30 9.29 -0.58
N PRO A 497 11.70 10.49 -0.55
CA PRO A 497 12.35 11.68 -0.02
C PRO A 497 12.68 11.52 1.48
N SER A 498 13.74 12.17 1.94
CA SER A 498 14.10 12.14 3.37
C SER A 498 12.97 12.76 4.22
N PRO A 499 12.72 12.26 5.46
CA PRO A 499 11.76 12.87 6.36
C PRO A 499 11.97 14.39 6.55
N MET A 500 13.22 14.87 6.52
CA MET A 500 13.51 16.31 6.61
C MET A 500 13.05 17.10 5.37
N GLU A 501 13.23 16.54 4.17
CA GLU A 501 12.81 17.17 2.92
C GLU A 501 11.28 17.18 2.78
N SER A 502 10.61 16.13 3.26
CA SER A 502 9.14 16.05 3.25
C SER A 502 8.49 17.22 4.02
N SER A 503 9.13 17.67 5.10
CA SER A 503 8.64 18.78 5.93
C SER A 503 8.72 20.15 5.24
N GLN A 504 9.65 20.34 4.31
CA GLN A 504 9.82 21.59 3.54
C GLN A 504 8.83 21.70 2.37
N THR A 505 8.35 20.57 1.84
CA THR A 505 7.40 20.57 0.71
C THR A 505 5.94 20.82 1.10
N ASN A 506 5.66 21.01 2.40
CA ASN A 506 4.30 21.27 2.93
C ASN A 506 4.03 22.77 3.21
N SER A 507 4.94 23.67 2.88
CA SER A 507 4.64 25.11 2.80
C SER A 507 4.22 25.47 1.36
N PRO A 508 3.04 26.08 1.14
CA PRO A 508 2.63 26.48 -0.20
C PRO A 508 3.53 27.64 -0.66
N SER A 509 4.48 27.36 -1.54
CA SER A 509 5.25 28.39 -2.23
C SER A 509 4.39 28.99 -3.33
N GLU A 510 3.90 30.23 -3.12
CA GLU A 510 3.44 31.10 -4.19
C GLU A 510 4.63 31.36 -5.15
N GLN A 511 4.66 30.67 -6.28
CA GLN A 511 5.53 31.05 -7.40
C GLN A 511 4.66 31.74 -8.46
N LEU A 512 4.71 33.07 -8.46
CA LEU A 512 4.31 33.88 -9.60
C LEU A 512 5.33 33.69 -10.75
N PRO A 513 4.90 33.66 -12.02
CA PRO A 513 5.81 33.49 -13.15
C PRO A 513 6.62 34.77 -13.38
N ASP A 514 7.94 34.62 -13.42
CA ASP A 514 8.92 35.68 -13.68
C ASP A 514 8.93 36.02 -15.18
N ASN A 515 8.80 37.30 -15.50
CA ASN A 515 8.89 37.84 -16.87
C ASN A 515 10.07 38.81 -16.92
N SER A 516 11.07 38.45 -17.72
CA SER A 516 12.35 39.12 -17.88
C SER A 516 12.26 40.56 -18.40
N GLY A 517 13.08 41.47 -17.86
CA GLY A 517 13.54 42.66 -18.60
C GLY A 517 14.12 43.84 -17.79
N GLY A 518 15.46 44.00 -17.80
CA GLY A 518 16.13 45.32 -17.78
C GLY A 518 16.62 45.89 -16.42
N PRO A 519 17.60 46.83 -16.42
CA PRO A 519 18.80 46.70 -15.57
C PRO A 519 19.02 47.75 -14.46
N ARG A 520 19.86 47.36 -13.47
CA ARG A 520 20.78 48.12 -12.59
C ARG A 520 20.29 49.42 -11.92
N MET A 521 20.33 49.49 -10.58
CA MET A 521 21.22 50.40 -9.81
C MET A 521 21.12 50.22 -8.28
N ALA A 522 22.12 50.77 -7.58
CA ALA A 522 22.53 50.55 -6.20
C ALA A 522 21.75 51.34 -5.11
N HIS A 523 22.10 51.00 -3.86
CA HIS A 523 22.12 51.80 -2.61
C HIS A 523 21.10 51.53 -1.47
N ARG A 524 21.71 51.24 -0.29
CA ARG A 524 21.52 51.79 1.08
C ARG A 524 20.33 51.39 1.98
N ASP A 525 20.73 50.84 3.14
CA ASP A 525 20.37 51.15 4.55
C ASP A 525 19.01 51.77 4.90
N GLY A 526 18.35 51.20 5.94
CA GLY A 526 17.65 52.01 6.95
C GLY A 526 16.32 51.49 7.52
N LEU A 527 16.34 51.11 8.80
CA LEU A 527 15.34 51.29 9.89
C LEU A 527 13.84 50.95 9.72
N ALA A 528 13.39 50.03 10.57
CA ALA A 528 12.28 50.07 11.55
C ALA A 528 11.01 50.91 11.29
N ALA A 529 9.82 50.28 11.37
CA ALA A 529 8.82 50.48 12.45
C ALA A 529 7.50 49.71 12.20
N SER A 530 6.83 49.42 13.32
CA SER A 530 5.54 48.75 13.58
C SER A 530 4.36 48.97 12.62
N LEU A 531 3.46 47.99 12.54
CA LEU A 531 2.04 48.07 12.97
C LEU A 531 1.25 46.79 12.58
N GLY A 532 0.34 46.34 13.46
CA GLY A 532 -0.82 45.55 13.07
C GLY A 532 -0.85 44.09 13.53
N ALA A 533 -1.36 43.86 14.73
CA ALA A 533 -1.80 42.55 15.20
C ALA A 533 -2.94 41.99 14.33
N SER A 534 -2.86 40.71 13.94
CA SER A 534 -3.97 39.94 13.38
C SER A 534 -4.28 38.74 14.31
N PRO A 535 -5.56 38.37 14.51
CA PRO A 535 -5.95 37.49 15.59
C PRO A 535 -5.66 36.02 15.27
N SER A 536 -5.24 35.29 16.30
CA SER A 536 -5.01 33.85 16.30
C SER A 536 -6.20 33.04 15.78
N THR A 537 -6.00 32.30 14.69
CA THR A 537 -6.91 31.24 14.24
C THR A 537 -6.73 30.02 15.15
N ARG A 538 -7.57 29.89 16.19
CA ARG A 538 -7.69 28.65 16.97
C ARG A 538 -8.21 27.54 16.04
N ARG A 539 -7.37 26.58 15.67
CA ARG A 539 -7.79 25.27 15.15
C ARG A 539 -8.74 24.64 16.18
N ARG A 540 -10.01 24.46 15.85
CA ARG A 540 -10.94 23.62 16.62
C ARG A 540 -10.79 22.18 16.10
N SER A 541 -10.58 21.23 17.01
CA SER A 541 -10.45 19.80 16.67
C SER A 541 -11.82 19.16 16.46
N ALA A 542 -11.85 18.09 15.66
CA ALA A 542 -13.04 17.28 15.36
C ALA A 542 -13.78 16.74 16.61
N ALA A 543 -13.08 16.64 17.74
CA ALA A 543 -13.68 16.28 19.03
C ALA A 543 -14.79 17.27 19.46
N SER A 544 -14.60 18.58 19.22
CA SER A 544 -15.61 19.58 19.63
C SER A 544 -16.90 19.53 18.79
N THR A 545 -16.85 18.92 17.61
CA THR A 545 -18.01 18.76 16.73
C THR A 545 -18.86 17.55 17.13
N LEU A 546 -18.22 16.46 17.59
CA LEU A 546 -18.91 15.29 18.14
C LEU A 546 -19.60 15.60 19.47
N ASP A 547 -18.98 16.44 20.31
CA ASP A 547 -19.60 16.89 21.57
C ASP A 547 -20.84 17.77 21.31
N LEU A 548 -20.81 18.58 20.24
CA LEU A 548 -21.96 19.40 19.82
C LEU A 548 -23.12 18.54 19.28
N ILE A 549 -22.81 17.44 18.58
CA ILE A 549 -23.82 16.49 18.08
C ILE A 549 -24.46 15.72 19.25
N LYS A 550 -23.68 15.31 20.25
CA LYS A 550 -24.20 14.67 21.47
C LYS A 550 -25.11 15.60 22.28
N GLU A 551 -24.72 16.86 22.47
CA GLU A 551 -25.56 17.86 23.16
C GLU A 551 -26.88 18.13 22.42
N THR A 552 -26.93 17.96 21.09
CA THR A 552 -28.14 18.21 20.30
C THR A 552 -29.08 16.99 20.25
N MET A 553 -28.58 15.79 20.54
CA MET A 553 -29.37 14.55 20.49
C MET A 553 -29.92 14.08 21.85
N GLU A 554 -29.49 14.69 22.97
CA GLU A 554 -29.89 14.29 24.33
C GLU A 554 -31.05 15.09 24.94
N GLU A 555 -31.68 16.06 24.25
CA GLU A 555 -32.90 16.66 24.81
C GLU A 555 -34.11 15.69 24.68
N PRO A 556 -34.75 15.29 25.79
CA PRO A 556 -35.86 14.34 25.75
C PRO A 556 -37.08 15.01 25.12
N LEU A 557 -37.66 14.33 24.13
CA LEU A 557 -38.99 14.64 23.60
C LEU A 557 -40.04 14.46 24.70
N SER A 558 -40.39 15.55 25.39
CA SER A 558 -41.61 15.67 26.20
C SER A 558 -42.71 16.37 25.41
#